data_AF-A0AA37VBU5-F1
#
_entry.id   AF-A0AA37VBU5-F1
#
_cell.length_a   1.000
_cell.length_b   1.000
_cell.length_c   1.000
_cell.angle_alpha   90.00
_cell.angle_beta   90.00
_cell.angle_gamma   90.00
#
_symmetry.space_group_name_H-M   'P 1'
#
loop_
_entity.id
_entity.type
_entity.pdbx_description
1 polymer ?
#
loop_
_entity_poly.entity_id
_entity_poly.type
_entity_poly.pdbx_seq_one_letter_code
_entity_poly.pdbx_strand_id
1 'polypeptide(L)'
;MTASPRLAEQLLASLGATAGFRDPLLGDLAEEFARRVARDGETAARRWYRREALRTAPHLLYDGLRHLRASDVVHLVGVVFTAWVLLGALVALVAVPLAGVVLRGTGVELASVLAPGAGRLPWQHPVLAAVMLELATLVALAGGRIAGALYGRAPLVGALALGATWTTLGLVAGTLGGGIPLWYRAAASVATLAGATLGGLLAVRALSARGRARSARA
;
A
#
# COMPACT_ATOMS: atom_id res chain seq x y z
N MET A 1 -8.69 22.11 24.63
CA MET A 1 -8.95 21.79 23.21
C MET A 1 -8.49 20.38 22.94
N THR A 2 -9.40 19.42 22.74
CA THR A 2 -9.04 18.05 22.34
C THR A 2 -8.80 18.05 20.84
N ALA A 3 -7.53 17.94 20.44
CA ALA A 3 -7.18 17.89 19.03
C ALA A 3 -7.82 16.65 18.39
N SER A 4 -8.37 16.82 17.19
CA SER A 4 -8.87 15.73 16.37
C SER A 4 -7.79 14.68 16.11
N PRO A 5 -8.15 13.44 15.76
CA PRO A 5 -7.18 12.41 15.40
C PRO A 5 -6.45 12.77 14.09
N ARG A 6 -5.39 13.58 14.18
CA ARG A 6 -4.60 14.11 13.05
C ARG A 6 -4.20 13.05 12.02
N LEU A 7 -3.95 11.82 12.46
CA LEU A 7 -3.59 10.73 11.56
C LEU A 7 -4.75 10.37 10.63
N ALA A 8 -5.98 10.29 11.14
CA ALA A 8 -7.14 9.92 10.32
C ALA A 8 -7.46 11.02 9.29
N GLU A 9 -7.35 12.30 9.66
CA GLU A 9 -7.47 13.42 8.70
C GLU A 9 -6.41 13.36 7.62
N GLN A 10 -5.15 13.08 7.98
CA GLN A 10 -4.06 12.92 7.01
C GLN A 10 -4.30 11.76 6.05
N LEU A 11 -4.84 10.65 6.55
CA LEU A 11 -5.21 9.52 5.70
C LEU A 11 -6.30 9.91 4.71
N LEU A 12 -7.38 10.53 5.18
CA LEU A 12 -8.48 10.98 4.32
C LEU A 12 -7.99 12.02 3.29
N ALA A 13 -7.14 12.95 3.70
CA ALA A 13 -6.57 13.95 2.82
C ALA A 13 -5.65 13.35 1.74
N SER A 14 -5.05 12.19 2.02
CA SER A 14 -4.18 11.48 1.07
C SER A 14 -4.91 10.62 0.04
N LEU A 15 -6.25 10.57 0.08
CA LEU A 15 -7.08 9.83 -0.88
C LEU A 15 -7.30 10.55 -2.21
N GLY A 16 -6.77 11.76 -2.37
CA GLY A 16 -6.78 12.49 -3.65
C GLY A 16 -8.08 13.23 -3.97
N ALA A 17 -9.01 13.32 -3.02
CA ALA A 17 -10.22 14.15 -3.17
C ALA A 17 -9.87 15.63 -3.41
N THR A 18 -10.76 16.32 -4.12
CA THR A 18 -10.61 17.76 -4.39
C THR A 18 -10.69 18.56 -3.08
N ALA A 19 -9.96 19.67 -2.97
CA ALA A 19 -9.96 20.49 -1.75
C ALA A 19 -11.38 20.99 -1.39
N GLY A 20 -12.17 21.38 -2.40
CA GLY A 20 -13.54 21.85 -2.21
C GLY A 20 -14.50 20.79 -1.64
N PHE A 21 -14.28 19.52 -1.91
CA PHE A 21 -15.07 18.43 -1.32
C PHE A 21 -14.49 17.95 0.02
N ARG A 22 -13.16 17.83 0.08
CA ARG A 22 -12.44 17.31 1.25
C ARG A 22 -12.53 18.23 2.47
N ASP A 23 -12.29 19.52 2.29
CA ASP A 23 -12.08 20.43 3.42
C ASP A 23 -13.37 20.65 4.25
N PRO A 24 -14.56 20.86 3.65
CA PRO A 24 -15.81 20.92 4.40
C PRO A 24 -16.11 19.64 5.16
N LEU A 25 -15.94 18.49 4.50
CA LEU A 25 -16.17 17.18 5.10
C LEU A 25 -15.26 16.91 6.32
N LEU A 26 -13.97 17.25 6.23
CA LEU A 26 -13.06 17.12 7.36
C LEU A 26 -13.39 18.09 8.49
N GLY A 27 -13.85 19.31 8.14
CA GLY A 27 -14.39 20.28 9.09
C GLY A 27 -15.56 19.71 9.88
N ASP A 28 -16.58 19.21 9.18
CA ASP A 28 -17.78 18.60 9.79
C ASP A 28 -17.43 17.43 10.72
N LEU A 29 -16.51 16.55 10.30
CA LEU A 29 -16.03 15.45 11.12
C LEU A 29 -15.30 15.92 12.38
N ALA A 30 -14.53 17.00 12.29
CA ALA A 30 -13.80 17.57 13.42
C ALA A 30 -14.76 18.26 14.42
N GLU A 31 -15.77 18.99 13.93
CA GLU A 31 -16.80 19.60 14.77
C GLU A 31 -17.63 18.54 15.50
N GLU A 32 -18.07 17.51 14.80
CA GLU A 32 -18.83 16.40 15.40
C GLU A 32 -17.98 15.61 16.40
N PHE A 33 -16.67 15.44 16.13
CA PHE A 33 -15.74 14.86 17.10
C PHE A 33 -15.70 15.69 18.40
N ALA A 34 -15.57 17.01 18.30
CA ALA A 34 -15.56 17.89 19.47
C ALA A 34 -16.87 17.78 20.28
N ARG A 35 -18.02 17.77 19.60
CA ARG A 35 -19.33 17.54 20.25
C ARG A 35 -19.39 16.21 20.98
N ARG A 36 -18.89 15.13 20.36
CA ARG A 36 -18.87 13.79 20.96
C ARG A 36 -17.86 13.65 22.09
N VAL A 37 -16.74 14.35 22.05
CA VAL A 37 -15.80 14.37 23.18
C VAL A 37 -16.49 14.95 24.42
N ALA A 38 -17.25 16.05 24.25
CA ALA A 38 -17.98 16.68 25.34
C ALA A 38 -19.12 15.80 25.88
N ARG A 39 -19.80 15.05 25.01
CA ARG A 39 -20.97 14.23 25.39
C ARG A 39 -20.63 12.81 25.84
N ASP A 40 -19.77 12.11 25.09
CA ASP A 40 -19.53 10.66 25.20
C ASP A 40 -18.13 10.33 25.76
N GLY A 41 -17.28 11.35 25.93
CA GLY A 41 -15.89 11.19 26.33
C GLY A 41 -14.93 10.87 25.17
N GLU A 42 -13.64 11.09 25.41
CA GLU A 42 -12.62 11.08 24.35
C GLU A 42 -12.45 9.69 23.70
N THR A 43 -12.41 8.62 24.49
CA THR A 43 -12.20 7.25 23.97
C THR A 43 -13.34 6.80 23.06
N ALA A 44 -14.59 7.12 23.42
CA ALA A 44 -15.76 6.82 22.60
C ALA A 44 -15.75 7.65 21.30
N ALA A 45 -15.46 8.95 21.40
CA ALA A 45 -15.34 9.84 20.25
C ALA A 45 -14.24 9.38 19.28
N ARG A 46 -13.08 8.91 19.77
CA ARG A 46 -11.98 8.37 18.92
C ARG A 46 -12.37 7.08 18.20
N ARG A 47 -13.18 6.21 18.83
CA ARG A 47 -13.71 5.00 18.17
C ARG A 47 -14.76 5.36 17.12
N TRP A 48 -15.63 6.32 17.41
CA TRP A 48 -16.59 6.84 16.45
C TRP A 48 -15.89 7.46 15.23
N TYR A 49 -14.93 8.37 15.45
CA TYR A 49 -14.21 9.06 14.37
C TYR A 49 -13.52 8.08 13.42
N ARG A 50 -12.88 7.04 13.95
CA ARG A 50 -12.23 6.01 13.12
C ARG A 50 -13.23 5.27 12.23
N ARG A 51 -14.41 4.92 12.76
CA ARG A 51 -15.46 4.26 11.97
C ARG A 51 -16.02 5.19 10.91
N GLU A 52 -16.28 6.45 11.25
CA GLU A 52 -16.81 7.43 10.30
C GLU A 52 -15.79 7.75 9.20
N ALA A 53 -14.51 7.94 9.56
CA ALA A 53 -13.44 8.09 8.59
C ALA A 53 -13.37 6.91 7.61
N LEU A 54 -13.48 5.66 8.10
CA LEU A 54 -13.51 4.48 7.24
C LEU A 54 -14.75 4.44 6.33
N ARG A 55 -15.91 4.87 6.83
CA ARG A 55 -17.16 4.95 6.07
C ARG A 55 -17.09 6.00 4.96
N THR A 56 -16.39 7.10 5.20
CA THR A 56 -16.29 8.23 4.27
C THR A 56 -15.16 8.07 3.26
N ALA A 57 -14.12 7.29 3.58
CA ALA A 57 -12.97 7.06 2.70
C ALA A 57 -13.33 6.65 1.24
N PRO A 58 -14.28 5.73 0.98
CA PRO A 58 -14.66 5.37 -0.39
C PRO A 58 -15.22 6.54 -1.20
N HIS A 59 -15.95 7.46 -0.55
CA HIS A 59 -16.54 8.63 -1.22
C HIS A 59 -15.46 9.63 -1.63
N LEU A 60 -14.46 9.85 -0.75
CA LEU A 60 -13.31 10.70 -1.07
C LEU A 60 -12.44 10.10 -2.18
N LEU A 61 -12.23 8.79 -2.13
CA LEU A 61 -11.51 8.09 -3.18
C LEU A 61 -12.25 8.21 -4.51
N TYR A 62 -13.57 8.00 -4.52
CA TYR A 62 -14.41 8.13 -5.71
C TYR A 62 -14.40 9.55 -6.27
N ASP A 63 -14.50 10.58 -5.42
CA ASP A 63 -14.38 11.98 -5.83
C ASP A 63 -13.03 12.26 -6.51
N GLY A 64 -11.93 11.79 -5.89
CA GLY A 64 -10.59 11.91 -6.45
C GLY A 64 -10.48 11.22 -7.82
N LEU A 65 -10.98 9.99 -7.93
CA LEU A 65 -10.96 9.23 -9.18
C LEU A 65 -11.78 9.89 -10.30
N ARG A 66 -12.95 10.46 -9.97
CA ARG A 66 -13.82 11.15 -10.93
C ARG A 66 -13.20 12.42 -11.49
N HIS A 67 -12.35 13.10 -10.72
CA HIS A 67 -11.71 14.35 -11.11
C HIS A 67 -10.27 14.17 -11.61
N LEU A 68 -9.81 12.93 -11.84
CA LEU A 68 -8.51 12.64 -12.43
C LEU A 68 -8.41 13.26 -13.82
N ARG A 69 -7.46 14.19 -14.01
CA ARG A 69 -7.14 14.72 -15.34
C ARG A 69 -6.22 13.74 -16.06
N ALA A 70 -6.20 13.79 -17.39
CA ALA A 70 -5.28 12.97 -18.19
C ALA A 70 -3.81 13.16 -17.77
N SER A 71 -3.42 14.39 -17.39
CA SER A 71 -2.10 14.68 -16.83
C SER A 71 -1.80 13.93 -15.53
N ASP A 72 -2.80 13.78 -14.65
CA ASP A 72 -2.65 13.07 -13.39
C ASP A 72 -2.51 11.57 -13.63
N VAL A 73 -3.23 11.02 -14.61
CA VAL A 73 -3.11 9.62 -15.04
C VAL A 73 -1.73 9.34 -15.61
N VAL A 74 -1.21 10.17 -16.51
CA VAL A 74 0.15 10.02 -17.07
C VAL A 74 1.19 10.09 -15.96
N HIS A 75 1.06 11.03 -15.03
CA HIS A 75 1.95 11.13 -13.88
C HIS A 75 1.87 9.90 -12.98
N LEU A 76 0.67 9.40 -12.69
CA LEU A 76 0.45 8.19 -11.90
C LEU A 76 1.10 6.97 -12.57
N VAL A 77 0.92 6.81 -13.89
CA VAL A 77 1.56 5.75 -14.68
C VAL A 77 3.08 5.87 -14.59
N GLY A 78 3.64 7.07 -14.76
CA GLY A 78 5.07 7.31 -14.60
C GLY A 78 5.59 6.95 -13.21
N VAL A 79 4.84 7.27 -12.16
CA VAL A 79 5.16 6.90 -10.77
C VAL A 79 5.11 5.38 -10.57
N VAL A 80 4.06 4.71 -11.04
CA VAL A 80 3.90 3.26 -10.95
C VAL A 80 5.04 2.57 -11.70
N PHE A 81 5.37 3.03 -12.91
CA PHE A 81 6.48 2.50 -13.70
C PHE A 81 7.83 2.70 -13.00
N THR A 82 8.11 3.89 -12.49
CA THR A 82 9.35 4.19 -11.77
C THR A 82 9.46 3.34 -10.50
N ALA A 83 8.36 3.20 -9.75
CA ALA A 83 8.32 2.33 -8.57
C ALA A 83 8.57 0.86 -8.95
N TRP A 84 8.02 0.39 -10.07
CA TRP A 84 8.28 -0.94 -10.62
C TRP A 84 9.75 -1.17 -10.93
N VAL A 85 10.40 -0.22 -11.61
CA VAL A 85 11.83 -0.31 -11.94
C VAL A 85 12.69 -0.36 -10.67
N LEU A 86 12.44 0.55 -9.72
CA LEU A 86 13.17 0.58 -8.44
C LEU A 86 12.95 -0.69 -7.63
N LEU A 87 11.72 -1.20 -7.63
CA LEU A 87 11.38 -2.43 -6.90
C LEU A 87 12.02 -3.65 -7.56
N GLY A 88 12.01 -3.73 -8.89
CA GLY A 88 12.71 -4.77 -9.64
C GLY A 88 14.21 -4.77 -9.34
N ALA A 89 14.83 -3.60 -9.30
CA ALA A 89 16.24 -3.45 -8.90
C ALA A 89 16.47 -3.92 -7.46
N LEU A 90 15.60 -3.55 -6.51
CA LEU A 90 15.69 -4.01 -5.11
C LEU A 90 15.58 -5.54 -5.00
N VAL A 91 14.61 -6.14 -5.71
CA VAL A 91 14.42 -7.60 -5.74
C VAL A 91 15.65 -8.29 -6.33
N ALA A 92 16.15 -7.81 -7.46
CA ALA A 92 17.33 -8.37 -8.11
C ALA A 92 18.60 -8.26 -7.25
N LEU A 93 18.79 -7.14 -6.54
CA LEU A 93 20.00 -6.88 -5.76
C LEU A 93 19.97 -7.46 -4.34
N VAL A 94 18.79 -7.67 -3.75
CA VAL A 94 18.65 -8.08 -2.35
C VAL A 94 17.95 -9.41 -2.21
N ALA A 95 16.75 -9.54 -2.79
CA ALA A 95 15.90 -10.70 -2.60
C ALA A 95 16.45 -11.95 -3.28
N VAL A 96 16.94 -11.82 -4.52
CA VAL A 96 17.52 -12.95 -5.27
C VAL A 96 18.77 -13.51 -4.59
N PRO A 97 19.76 -12.70 -4.18
CA PRO A 97 20.92 -13.20 -3.43
C PRO A 97 20.52 -13.86 -2.10
N LEU A 98 19.60 -13.26 -1.34
CA LEU A 98 19.13 -13.81 -0.06
C LEU A 98 18.44 -15.16 -0.26
N ALA A 99 17.54 -15.27 -1.24
CA ALA A 99 16.90 -16.53 -1.62
C ALA A 99 17.94 -17.57 -2.05
N GLY A 100 18.97 -17.16 -2.81
CA GLY A 100 20.06 -18.04 -3.20
C GLY A 100 20.91 -18.55 -2.02
N VAL A 101 21.05 -17.78 -0.94
CA VAL A 101 21.70 -18.24 0.31
C VAL A 101 20.83 -19.27 1.03
N VAL A 102 19.53 -18.97 1.19
CA VAL A 102 18.57 -19.87 1.86
C VAL A 102 18.45 -21.20 1.10
N LEU A 103 18.29 -21.14 -0.22
CA LEU A 103 18.14 -22.33 -1.07
C LEU A 103 19.40 -23.21 -1.03
N ARG A 104 20.60 -22.61 -1.08
CA ARG A 104 21.87 -23.33 -0.88
C ARG A 104 21.94 -24.03 0.48
N GLY A 105 21.47 -23.38 1.54
CA GLY A 105 21.38 -24.01 2.88
C GLY A 105 20.44 -25.20 2.94
N THR A 106 19.43 -25.27 2.07
CA THR A 106 18.48 -26.38 1.96
C THR A 106 18.84 -27.45 0.93
N GLY A 107 19.96 -27.28 0.20
CA GLY A 107 20.35 -28.18 -0.90
C GLY A 107 19.49 -28.05 -2.16
N VAL A 108 18.71 -26.97 -2.30
CA VAL A 108 17.88 -26.70 -3.48
C VAL A 108 18.64 -25.76 -4.42
N GLU A 109 18.75 -26.14 -5.69
CA GLU A 109 19.40 -25.29 -6.69
C GLU A 109 18.47 -24.14 -7.13
N LEU A 110 18.95 -22.90 -7.12
CA LEU A 110 18.20 -21.72 -7.58
C LEU A 110 17.72 -21.88 -9.03
N ALA A 111 18.51 -22.53 -9.88
CA ALA A 111 18.15 -22.81 -11.27
C ALA A 111 16.88 -23.66 -11.37
N SER A 112 16.68 -24.62 -10.47
CA SER A 112 15.47 -25.45 -10.45
C SER A 112 14.22 -24.67 -10.03
N VAL A 113 14.37 -23.60 -9.24
CA VAL A 113 13.26 -22.71 -8.86
C VAL A 113 12.93 -21.73 -10.00
N LEU A 114 13.93 -21.28 -10.74
CA LEU A 114 13.77 -20.31 -11.85
C LEU A 114 13.45 -20.97 -13.19
N ALA A 115 13.69 -22.27 -13.35
CA ALA A 115 13.44 -22.99 -14.59
C ALA A 115 11.94 -23.01 -14.94
N PRO A 116 11.55 -22.59 -16.16
CA PRO A 116 10.19 -22.73 -16.63
C PRO A 116 9.77 -24.21 -16.60
N GLY A 117 8.66 -24.53 -15.93
CA GLY A 117 8.13 -25.90 -15.90
C GLY A 117 8.75 -26.85 -14.87
N ALA A 118 9.56 -26.35 -13.92
CA ALA A 118 10.00 -27.16 -12.78
C ALA A 118 8.79 -27.55 -11.92
N GLY A 119 8.23 -28.74 -12.13
CA GLY A 119 6.98 -29.20 -11.49
C GLY A 119 7.00 -29.38 -9.96
N ARG A 120 8.09 -29.04 -9.28
CA ARG A 120 8.21 -29.03 -7.81
C ARG A 120 8.38 -27.62 -7.29
N LEU A 121 7.27 -26.91 -7.37
CA LEU A 121 7.19 -25.49 -7.08
C LEU A 121 7.10 -25.22 -5.57
N PRO A 122 7.45 -24.00 -5.12
CA PRO A 122 7.55 -23.64 -3.71
C PRO A 122 6.29 -23.94 -2.88
N TRP A 123 5.11 -23.99 -3.48
CA TRP A 123 3.85 -24.32 -2.78
C TRP A 123 3.71 -25.79 -2.35
N GLN A 124 4.55 -26.70 -2.85
CA GLN A 124 4.62 -28.08 -2.33
C GLN A 124 5.40 -28.14 -1.00
N HIS A 125 6.21 -27.13 -0.71
CA HIS A 125 7.00 -27.01 0.51
C HIS A 125 6.45 -25.87 1.37
N PRO A 126 5.68 -26.13 2.45
CA PRO A 126 4.97 -25.09 3.19
C PRO A 126 5.90 -24.00 3.74
N VAL A 127 7.10 -24.36 4.15
CA VAL A 127 8.13 -23.42 4.62
C VAL A 127 8.55 -22.47 3.50
N LEU A 128 8.87 -23.00 2.31
CA LEU A 128 9.30 -22.18 1.18
C LEU A 128 8.15 -21.29 0.67
N ALA A 129 6.93 -21.80 0.66
CA ALA A 129 5.73 -21.02 0.35
C ALA A 129 5.55 -19.84 1.31
N ALA A 130 5.71 -20.07 2.62
CA ALA A 130 5.62 -19.04 3.65
C ALA A 130 6.73 -17.97 3.49
N VAL A 131 7.98 -18.38 3.29
CA VAL A 131 9.11 -17.48 3.06
C VAL A 131 8.87 -16.60 1.82
N MET A 132 8.36 -17.18 0.73
CA MET A 132 8.07 -16.42 -0.49
C MET A 132 6.91 -15.43 -0.30
N LEU A 133 5.88 -15.80 0.47
CA LEU A 133 4.77 -14.88 0.80
C LEU A 133 5.24 -13.73 1.70
N GLU A 134 6.10 -14.02 2.68
CA GLU A 134 6.69 -13.02 3.55
C GLU A 134 7.55 -12.04 2.74
N LEU A 135 8.43 -12.58 1.89
CA LEU A 135 9.26 -11.78 0.99
C LEU A 135 8.42 -10.92 0.05
N ALA A 136 7.36 -11.48 -0.55
CA ALA A 136 6.43 -10.73 -1.39
C ALA A 136 5.75 -9.59 -0.61
N THR A 137 5.39 -9.84 0.65
CA THR A 137 4.79 -8.81 1.54
C THR A 137 5.78 -7.68 1.81
N LEU A 138 7.04 -8.01 2.13
CA LEU A 138 8.10 -7.02 2.38
C LEU A 138 8.41 -6.19 1.12
N VAL A 139 8.50 -6.84 -0.03
CA VAL A 139 8.69 -6.20 -1.34
C VAL A 139 7.51 -5.27 -1.64
N ALA A 140 6.26 -5.73 -1.47
CA ALA A 140 5.07 -4.90 -1.66
C ALA A 140 5.05 -3.70 -0.71
N LEU A 141 5.45 -3.88 0.55
CA LEU A 141 5.57 -2.80 1.54
C LEU A 141 6.60 -1.75 1.12
N ALA A 142 7.77 -2.18 0.65
CA ALA A 142 8.79 -1.27 0.11
C ALA A 142 8.27 -0.53 -1.13
N GLY A 143 7.66 -1.26 -2.07
CA GLY A 143 7.08 -0.70 -3.29
C GLY A 143 6.00 0.34 -3.01
N GLY A 144 5.06 0.04 -2.11
CA GLY A 144 4.01 0.97 -1.70
C GLY A 144 4.56 2.23 -1.04
N ARG A 145 5.62 2.09 -0.23
CA ARG A 145 6.32 3.24 0.38
C ARG A 145 6.98 4.12 -0.67
N ILE A 146 7.66 3.53 -1.65
CA ILE A 146 8.31 4.25 -2.76
C ILE A 146 7.27 4.97 -3.62
N ALA A 147 6.23 4.25 -4.07
CA ALA A 147 5.16 4.84 -4.87
C ALA A 147 4.44 5.98 -4.15
N GLY A 148 4.15 5.80 -2.85
CA GLY A 148 3.57 6.87 -2.05
C GLY A 148 4.47 8.09 -1.92
N ALA A 149 5.77 7.88 -1.71
CA ALA A 149 6.74 8.97 -1.65
C ALA A 149 6.89 9.72 -2.98
N LEU A 150 6.83 9.01 -4.11
CA LEU A 150 6.95 9.58 -5.45
C LEU A 150 5.70 10.38 -5.86
N TYR A 151 4.49 9.88 -5.56
CA TYR A 151 3.27 10.57 -6.00
C TYR A 151 3.01 11.87 -5.23
N GLY A 152 3.47 11.98 -3.98
CA GLY A 152 3.53 13.22 -3.17
C GLY A 152 2.17 13.83 -2.77
N ARG A 153 1.29 14.07 -3.74
CA ARG A 153 -0.05 14.68 -3.60
C ARG A 153 -1.07 13.73 -2.95
N ALA A 154 -1.08 12.47 -3.35
CA ALA A 154 -1.99 11.44 -2.81
C ALA A 154 -1.25 10.10 -2.62
N PRO A 155 -0.33 10.01 -1.65
CA PRO A 155 0.56 8.86 -1.47
C PRO A 155 -0.17 7.51 -1.38
N LEU A 156 -1.39 7.48 -0.83
CA LEU A 156 -2.21 6.26 -0.79
C LEU A 156 -2.69 5.84 -2.17
N VAL A 157 -3.08 6.79 -3.04
CA VAL A 157 -3.54 6.48 -4.40
C VAL A 157 -2.41 5.84 -5.20
N GLY A 158 -1.19 6.38 -5.12
CA GLY A 158 -0.01 5.79 -5.77
C GLY A 158 0.30 4.37 -5.28
N ALA A 159 0.25 4.16 -3.96
CA ALA A 159 0.48 2.85 -3.36
C ALA A 159 -0.61 1.82 -3.73
N LEU A 160 -1.89 2.23 -3.72
CA LEU A 160 -3.02 1.38 -4.12
C LEU A 160 -2.96 1.05 -5.61
N ALA A 161 -2.63 2.02 -6.47
CA ALA A 161 -2.46 1.80 -7.91
C ALA A 161 -1.35 0.78 -8.19
N LEU A 162 -0.21 0.89 -7.50
CA LEU A 162 0.87 -0.10 -7.61
C LEU A 162 0.40 -1.49 -7.17
N GLY A 163 -0.21 -1.60 -5.98
CA GLY A 163 -0.71 -2.87 -5.45
C GLY A 163 -1.76 -3.53 -6.35
N ALA A 164 -2.69 -2.74 -6.89
CA ALA A 164 -3.72 -3.21 -7.82
C ALA A 164 -3.12 -3.66 -9.15
N THR A 165 -2.18 -2.90 -9.71
CA THR A 165 -1.46 -3.26 -10.94
C THR A 165 -0.72 -4.58 -10.76
N TRP A 166 0.04 -4.72 -9.67
CA TRP A 166 0.79 -5.93 -9.36
C TRP A 166 -0.11 -7.14 -9.16
N THR A 167 -1.21 -6.98 -8.41
CA THR A 167 -2.19 -8.04 -8.18
C THR A 167 -2.82 -8.50 -9.48
N THR A 168 -3.19 -7.56 -10.35
CA THR A 168 -3.78 -7.87 -11.67
C THR A 168 -2.79 -8.64 -12.54
N LEU A 169 -1.54 -8.18 -12.62
CA LEU A 169 -0.48 -8.87 -13.36
C LEU A 169 -0.22 -10.28 -12.81
N GLY A 170 -0.15 -10.43 -11.49
CA GLY A 170 0.05 -11.73 -10.83
C GLY A 170 -1.09 -12.71 -11.08
N LEU A 171 -2.33 -12.23 -11.06
CA LEU A 171 -3.51 -13.04 -11.39
C LEU A 171 -3.48 -13.48 -12.86
N VAL A 172 -3.24 -12.57 -13.81
CA VAL A 172 -3.14 -12.89 -15.24
C VAL A 172 -2.01 -13.90 -15.49
N ALA A 173 -0.80 -13.62 -14.99
CA ALA A 173 0.34 -14.53 -15.13
C ALA A 173 0.05 -15.91 -14.52
N GLY A 174 -0.62 -15.95 -13.36
CA GLY A 174 -1.00 -17.20 -12.70
C GLY A 174 -2.09 -17.99 -13.43
N THR A 175 -2.93 -17.35 -14.26
CA THR A 175 -3.89 -18.05 -15.14
C THR A 175 -3.22 -18.66 -16.37
N LEU A 176 -2.16 -18.03 -16.89
CA LEU A 176 -1.42 -18.50 -18.06
C LEU A 176 -0.40 -19.59 -17.71
N GLY A 177 0.27 -19.48 -16.56
CA GLY A 177 1.36 -20.37 -16.14
C GLY A 177 0.91 -21.61 -15.36
N GLY A 178 -0.10 -22.34 -15.86
CA GLY A 178 -0.76 -23.48 -15.19
C GLY A 178 0.10 -24.23 -14.16
N GLY A 179 -0.37 -24.33 -12.91
CA GLY A 179 0.31 -25.08 -11.84
C GLY A 179 0.26 -24.42 -10.46
N ILE A 180 0.05 -23.10 -10.38
CA ILE A 180 -0.05 -22.41 -9.09
C ILE A 180 -1.41 -22.70 -8.43
N PRO A 181 -1.46 -23.23 -7.20
CA PRO A 181 -2.69 -23.44 -6.47
C PRO A 181 -3.48 -22.13 -6.31
N LEU A 182 -4.82 -22.20 -6.40
CA LEU A 182 -5.69 -21.02 -6.28
C LEU A 182 -5.50 -20.30 -4.93
N TRP A 183 -5.34 -21.07 -3.85
CA TRP A 183 -5.13 -20.51 -2.50
C TRP A 183 -3.85 -19.66 -2.42
N TYR A 184 -2.76 -20.10 -3.09
CA TYR A 184 -1.48 -19.39 -3.06
C TYR A 184 -1.58 -18.08 -3.85
N ARG A 185 -2.26 -18.11 -5.00
CA ARG A 185 -2.54 -16.90 -5.80
C ARG A 185 -3.36 -15.88 -5.01
N ALA A 186 -4.39 -16.33 -4.31
CA ALA A 186 -5.21 -15.48 -3.45
C ALA A 186 -4.38 -14.89 -2.30
N ALA A 187 -3.61 -15.73 -1.59
CA ALA A 187 -2.76 -15.30 -0.49
C ALA A 187 -1.72 -14.26 -0.93
N ALA A 188 -1.02 -14.51 -2.04
CA ALA A 188 -0.03 -13.59 -2.59
C ALA A 188 -0.64 -12.25 -3.02
N SER A 189 -1.84 -12.27 -3.61
CA SER A 189 -2.59 -11.08 -4.01
C SER A 189 -2.97 -10.23 -2.79
N VAL A 190 -3.54 -10.86 -1.75
CA VAL A 190 -3.90 -10.19 -0.49
C VAL A 190 -2.66 -9.62 0.19
N ALA A 191 -1.59 -10.41 0.30
CA ALA A 191 -0.33 -10.00 0.89
C ALA A 191 0.28 -8.80 0.16
N THR A 192 0.26 -8.80 -1.18
CA THR A 192 0.77 -7.70 -2.00
C THR A 192 -0.05 -6.44 -1.79
N LEU A 193 -1.38 -6.53 -1.86
CA LEU A 193 -2.25 -5.38 -1.69
C LEU A 193 -2.15 -4.78 -0.27
N ALA A 194 -2.11 -5.64 0.75
CA ALA A 194 -1.93 -5.24 2.14
C ALA A 194 -0.56 -4.59 2.36
N GLY A 195 0.51 -5.22 1.86
CA GLY A 195 1.87 -4.69 1.92
C GLY A 195 1.97 -3.32 1.27
N ALA A 196 1.52 -3.18 0.02
CA ALA A 196 1.53 -1.90 -0.70
C ALA A 196 0.76 -0.81 0.06
N THR A 197 -0.43 -1.14 0.57
CA THR A 197 -1.25 -0.21 1.37
C THR A 197 -0.52 0.24 2.63
N LEU A 198 0.06 -0.70 3.41
CA LEU A 198 0.86 -0.39 4.60
C LEU A 198 2.08 0.48 4.26
N GLY A 199 2.77 0.19 3.15
CA GLY A 199 3.86 1.00 2.63
C GLY A 199 3.43 2.45 2.36
N GLY A 200 2.28 2.64 1.70
CA GLY A 200 1.68 3.95 1.47
C GLY A 200 1.36 4.70 2.77
N LEU A 201 0.80 4.01 3.78
CA LEU A 201 0.54 4.59 5.10
C LEU A 201 1.82 5.07 5.79
N LEU A 202 2.91 4.32 5.67
CA LEU A 202 4.22 4.72 6.20
C LEU A 202 4.78 5.95 5.47
N ALA A 203 4.52 6.08 4.17
CA ALA A 203 4.90 7.27 3.40
C ALA A 203 4.12 8.51 3.86
N VAL A 204 2.80 8.40 4.08
CA VAL A 204 1.96 9.49 4.65
C VAL A 204 2.56 9.98 5.97
N ARG A 205 2.84 9.05 6.90
CA ARG A 205 3.41 9.40 8.21
C ARG A 205 4.75 10.13 8.09
N ALA A 206 5.61 9.71 7.17
CA ALA A 206 6.90 10.33 6.94
C ALA A 206 6.75 11.77 6.40
N LEU A 207 5.83 12.01 5.48
CA LEU A 207 5.55 13.35 4.93
C LEU A 207 5.01 14.29 6.02
N SER A 208 4.08 13.81 6.85
CA SER A 208 3.54 14.58 7.98
C SER A 208 4.60 14.95 9.01
N ALA A 209 5.55 14.04 9.30
CA ALA A 209 6.66 14.33 10.20
C ALA A 209 7.57 15.45 9.64
N ARG A 210 7.87 15.42 8.34
CA ARG A 210 8.67 16.48 7.68
C ARG A 210 7.98 17.83 7.69
N GLY A 211 6.66 17.86 7.47
CA GLY A 211 5.87 19.11 7.53
C GLY A 211 5.97 19.80 8.88
N ARG A 212 5.84 19.03 9.98
CA ARG A 212 5.99 19.56 11.35
C ARG A 212 7.39 20.08 11.65
N ALA A 213 8.42 19.39 11.18
CA ALA A 213 9.80 19.84 11.38
C ALA A 213 10.10 21.15 10.65
N ARG A 214 9.45 21.42 9.51
CA ARG A 214 9.56 22.69 8.78
C ARG A 214 8.82 23.83 9.48
N SER A 215 7.60 23.59 9.96
CA SER A 215 6.82 24.61 10.68
C SER A 215 7.43 25.01 12.02
N ALA A 216 8.28 24.17 12.62
CA ALA A 216 8.98 24.49 13.87
C ALA A 216 10.26 25.33 13.69
N ARG A 217 10.72 25.52 12.44
CA ARG A 217 11.92 26.32 12.11
C ARG A 217 11.59 27.69 11.52
N ALA A 218 10.34 27.92 11.14
CA ALA A 218 9.83 29.19 10.66
C ALA A 218 9.28 29.99 11.84
#